data_AF-A0A959UVI1-F1
#
_entry.id   AF-A0A959UVI1-F1
#
_cell.length_a   1.000
_cell.length_b   1.000
_cell.length_c   1.000
_cell.angle_alpha   90.00
_cell.angle_beta   90.00
_cell.angle_gamma   90.00
#
_symmetry.space_group_name_H-M   'P 1'
#
loop_
_entity.id
_entity.type
_entity.pdbx_description
1 polymer ?
#
loop_
_entity_poly.entity_id
_entity_poly.type
_entity_poly.pdbx_seq_one_letter_code
_entity_poly.pdbx_strand_id
1 'polypeptide(L)'
;GNTRRTELEGSAYFEVEPDAVRPFTVEADGVEVRVLGTAFTVDAADTSDFITVRVRHGRVRVTGERGDLELTDGQGARVDRLTGEPVPQAAPSVERWGDRILQFHDAPLARVVATLQEVYPVRIDL
;
A
#
# COMPACT_ATOMS: atom_id res chain seq x y z
N GLY A 1 11.75 -11.24 15.42
CA GLY A 1 10.70 -10.20 15.35
C GLY A 1 9.64 -10.68 14.37
N ASN A 2 8.36 -10.58 14.71
CA ASN A 2 7.30 -11.39 14.08
C ASN A 2 6.24 -10.57 13.32
N THR A 3 6.56 -9.33 12.93
CA THR A 3 5.59 -8.40 12.31
C THR A 3 6.13 -7.91 10.98
N ARG A 4 5.34 -8.05 9.90
CA ARG A 4 5.66 -7.50 8.57
C ARG A 4 4.97 -6.13 8.43
N ARG A 5 5.60 -5.08 8.95
CA ARG A 5 5.07 -3.70 8.88
C ARG A 5 6.00 -2.84 8.03
N THR A 6 5.43 -1.97 7.21
CA THR A 6 6.17 -0.91 6.50
C THR A 6 5.42 0.41 6.63
N GLU A 7 6.16 1.49 6.75
CA GLU A 7 5.64 2.86 6.58
C GLU A 7 5.84 3.26 5.11
N LEU A 8 4.88 3.99 4.55
CA LEU A 8 4.90 4.43 3.16
C LEU A 8 4.61 5.93 3.07
N GLU A 9 5.54 6.64 2.45
CA GLU A 9 5.35 8.00 1.93
C GLU A 9 5.37 7.91 0.40
N GLY A 10 4.40 8.51 -0.29
CA GLY A 10 4.28 8.41 -1.76
C GLY A 10 3.42 7.24 -2.24
N SER A 11 3.76 6.67 -3.39
CA SER A 11 2.92 5.65 -4.05
C SER A 11 3.71 4.37 -4.30
N ALA A 12 3.12 3.22 -3.98
CA ALA A 12 3.75 1.92 -4.15
C ALA A 12 2.76 0.83 -4.56
N TYR A 13 3.31 -0.20 -5.21
CA TYR A 13 2.64 -1.47 -5.41
C TYR A 13 3.24 -2.53 -4.51
N PHE A 14 2.37 -3.38 -3.99
CA PHE A 14 2.74 -4.51 -3.17
C PHE A 14 2.17 -5.79 -3.79
N GLU A 15 3.03 -6.79 -3.91
CA GLU A 15 2.63 -8.17 -4.18
C GLU A 15 3.11 -9.00 -2.98
N VAL A 16 2.19 -9.30 -2.08
CA VAL A 16 2.50 -9.95 -0.80
C VAL A 16 2.15 -11.43 -0.91
N GLU A 17 3.14 -12.29 -0.69
CA GLU A 17 2.90 -13.73 -0.60
C GLU A 17 1.91 -14.08 0.52
N PRO A 18 0.99 -15.03 0.28
CA PRO A 18 0.03 -15.46 1.28
C PRO A 18 0.67 -15.97 2.57
N ASP A 19 0.36 -15.30 3.68
CA ASP A 19 0.72 -15.70 5.02
C ASP A 19 -0.38 -15.27 5.99
N ALA A 20 -1.35 -16.16 6.22
CA ALA A 20 -2.49 -15.89 7.10
C ALA A 20 -2.09 -15.74 8.57
N VAL A 21 -0.93 -16.26 8.97
CA VAL A 21 -0.45 -16.26 10.36
C VAL A 21 0.32 -14.97 10.66
N ARG A 22 0.96 -14.37 9.64
CA ARG A 22 1.74 -13.14 9.76
C ARG A 22 1.29 -12.11 8.72
N PRO A 23 0.22 -11.34 9.02
CA PRO A 23 -0.28 -10.30 8.14
C PRO A 23 0.80 -9.27 7.80
N PHE A 24 0.69 -8.72 6.59
CA PHE A 24 1.47 -7.58 6.15
C PHE A 24 0.65 -6.30 6.33
N THR A 25 1.27 -5.27 6.91
CA THR A 25 0.65 -3.99 7.19
C THR A 25 1.46 -2.86 6.55
N VAL A 26 0.80 -2.04 5.73
CA VAL A 26 1.31 -0.75 5.25
C VAL A 26 0.66 0.34 6.09
N GLU A 27 1.46 1.25 6.62
CA GLU A 27 1.00 2.43 7.33
C GLU A 27 1.33 3.66 6.46
N ALA A 28 0.33 4.48 6.17
CA ALA A 28 0.50 5.70 5.39
C ALA A 28 -0.37 6.79 6.00
N ASP A 29 0.25 7.83 6.57
CA ASP A 29 -0.44 8.99 7.15
C ASP A 29 -1.62 8.66 8.06
N GLY A 30 -1.42 7.70 8.98
CA GLY A 30 -2.44 7.26 9.93
C GLY A 30 -3.50 6.30 9.36
N VAL A 31 -3.41 5.94 8.07
CA VAL A 31 -4.20 4.88 7.46
C VAL A 31 -3.42 3.57 7.51
N GLU A 32 -4.05 2.52 8.06
CA GLU A 32 -3.51 1.17 8.10
C GLU A 32 -4.12 0.33 6.97
N VAL A 33 -3.28 -0.26 6.13
CA VAL A 33 -3.66 -1.19 5.07
C VAL A 33 -3.12 -2.57 5.39
N ARG A 34 -4.00 -3.50 5.76
CA ARG A 34 -3.63 -4.84 6.22
C ARG A 34 -4.06 -5.92 5.23
N VAL A 35 -3.15 -6.84 4.95
CA VAL A 35 -3.35 -7.93 3.98
C VAL A 35 -2.82 -9.26 4.48
N LEU A 36 -3.31 -10.36 3.91
CA LEU A 36 -2.87 -11.73 4.23
C LEU A 36 -2.24 -12.45 3.03
N GLY A 37 -2.14 -11.81 1.86
CA GLY A 37 -1.73 -12.43 0.61
C GLY A 37 -2.44 -11.78 -0.58
N THR A 38 -1.95 -10.63 -1.02
CA THR A 38 -2.71 -9.72 -1.88
C THR A 38 -1.76 -8.94 -2.80
N ALA A 39 -2.18 -8.72 -4.04
CA ALA A 39 -1.63 -7.67 -4.89
C ALA A 39 -2.49 -6.41 -4.81
N PHE A 40 -1.89 -5.30 -4.40
CA PHE A 40 -2.59 -4.03 -4.19
C PHE A 40 -1.66 -2.84 -4.38
N THR A 41 -2.25 -1.69 -4.65
CA THR A 41 -1.57 -0.40 -4.68
C THR A 41 -2.00 0.47 -3.51
N VAL A 42 -1.06 1.27 -3.01
CA VAL A 42 -1.32 2.38 -2.08
C VAL A 42 -0.73 3.63 -2.69
N ASP A 43 -1.55 4.66 -2.84
CA ASP A 43 -1.14 5.99 -3.30
C ASP A 43 -1.40 6.98 -2.15
N ALA A 44 -0.33 7.39 -1.50
CA ALA A 44 -0.30 8.31 -0.37
C ALA A 44 0.66 9.48 -0.66
N ALA A 45 0.75 9.94 -1.90
CA ALA A 45 1.54 11.13 -2.22
C ALA A 45 1.07 12.36 -1.44
N ASP A 46 2.00 13.12 -0.85
CA ASP A 46 1.71 14.33 -0.06
C ASP A 46 0.99 15.43 -0.85
N THR A 47 1.11 15.39 -2.18
CA THR A 47 0.42 16.32 -3.09
C THR A 47 -1.07 16.02 -3.24
N SER A 48 -1.58 14.93 -2.66
CA SER A 48 -2.97 14.48 -2.72
C SER A 48 -3.63 14.59 -1.36
N ASP A 49 -4.81 15.19 -1.30
CA ASP A 49 -5.68 15.21 -0.10
C ASP A 49 -6.22 13.82 0.27
N PHE A 50 -5.99 12.83 -0.59
CA PHE A 50 -6.53 11.49 -0.45
C PHE A 50 -5.44 10.43 -0.46
N ILE A 51 -5.64 9.39 0.34
CA ILE A 51 -4.95 8.12 0.24
C ILE A 51 -5.84 7.15 -0.53
N THR A 52 -5.30 6.54 -1.59
CA THR A 52 -6.07 5.60 -2.41
C THR A 52 -5.47 4.21 -2.32
N VAL A 53 -6.33 3.22 -2.06
CA VAL A 53 -5.96 1.80 -2.06
C VAL A 53 -6.72 1.09 -3.17
N ARG A 54 -6.04 0.27 -3.97
CA ARG A 54 -6.71 -0.55 -5.00
C ARG A 54 -6.24 -1.99 -4.92
N VAL A 55 -7.17 -2.92 -5.07
CA VAL A 55 -6.92 -4.35 -4.92
C VAL A 55 -7.01 -5.01 -6.28
N ARG A 56 -5.91 -5.60 -6.73
CA ARG A 56 -5.88 -6.39 -7.96
C ARG A 56 -6.39 -7.80 -7.72
N HIS A 57 -5.88 -8.46 -6.67
CA HIS A 57 -6.37 -9.76 -6.21
C HIS A 57 -6.07 -9.95 -4.73
N GLY A 58 -6.90 -10.71 -4.02
CA GLY A 58 -6.79 -10.98 -2.60
C GLY A 58 -7.77 -10.15 -1.76
N ARG A 59 -7.45 -9.99 -0.48
CA ARG A 59 -8.27 -9.26 0.48
C ARG A 59 -7.45 -8.20 1.20
N VAL A 60 -8.03 -7.01 1.32
CA VAL A 60 -7.41 -5.89 2.01
C VAL A 60 -8.40 -5.33 3.02
N ARG A 61 -7.93 -5.06 4.24
CA ARG A 61 -8.64 -4.20 5.18
C ARG A 61 -7.94 -2.85 5.18
N VAL A 62 -8.69 -1.79 4.90
CA VAL A 62 -8.25 -0.40 5.00
C VAL A 62 -8.87 0.18 6.25
N THR A 63 -8.06 0.67 7.17
CA THR A 63 -8.51 1.29 8.42
C THR A 63 -8.03 2.73 8.45
N GLY A 64 -8.98 3.65 8.45
CA GLY A 64 -8.73 5.07 8.70
C GLY A 64 -9.13 5.47 10.11
N GLU A 65 -9.06 6.76 10.42
CA GLU A 65 -9.44 7.30 11.73
C GLU A 65 -10.92 7.02 12.07
N ARG A 66 -11.80 7.06 11.07
CA ARG A 66 -13.26 6.97 11.26
C ARG A 66 -13.88 5.68 10.76
N GLY A 67 -13.12 4.58 10.80
CA GLY A 67 -13.64 3.23 10.55
C GLY A 67 -12.74 2.40 9.65
N ASP A 68 -13.26 1.24 9.26
CA ASP A 68 -12.58 0.32 8.36
C ASP A 68 -13.46 -0.14 7.20
N LEU A 69 -12.82 -0.52 6.11
CA LEU A 69 -13.44 -1.03 4.90
C LEU A 69 -12.66 -2.24 4.39
N GLU A 70 -13.37 -3.34 4.14
CA GLU A 70 -12.81 -4.51 3.46
C GLU A 70 -12.98 -4.38 1.95
N LEU A 71 -11.90 -4.70 1.24
CA LEU A 71 -11.82 -4.71 -0.22
C LEU A 71 -11.41 -6.10 -0.71
N THR A 72 -11.97 -6.49 -1.84
CA THR A 72 -11.65 -7.70 -2.59
C THR A 72 -11.21 -7.35 -4.02
N ASP A 73 -10.86 -8.36 -4.82
CA ASP A 73 -10.49 -8.27 -6.23
C ASP A 73 -11.28 -7.21 -7.02
N GLY A 74 -10.55 -6.29 -7.66
CA GLY A 74 -11.13 -5.22 -8.49
C GLY A 74 -11.79 -4.07 -7.71
N GLN A 75 -11.72 -4.06 -6.39
CA GLN A 75 -12.22 -2.97 -5.57
C GLN A 75 -11.12 -2.01 -5.16
N GLY A 76 -11.51 -0.78 -4.81
CA GLY A 76 -10.64 0.22 -4.23
C GLY A 76 -11.33 0.99 -3.12
N ALA A 77 -10.54 1.76 -2.38
CA ALA A 77 -11.02 2.73 -1.41
C ALA A 77 -10.22 4.02 -1.53
N ARG A 78 -10.88 5.12 -1.18
CA ARG A 78 -10.25 6.41 -0.98
C ARG A 78 -10.49 6.85 0.46
N VAL A 79 -9.44 7.26 1.13
CA VAL A 79 -9.50 7.86 2.47
C VAL A 79 -9.15 9.34 2.32
N ASP A 80 -10.04 10.22 2.75
CA ASP A 80 -9.78 11.66 2.83
C ASP A 80 -8.92 11.94 4.05
N ARG A 81 -7.77 12.61 3.88
CA ARG A 81 -6.83 12.89 4.97
C ARG A 81 -7.43 13.77 6.08
N LEU A 82 -8.48 14.54 5.78
CA LEU A 82 -9.15 15.41 6.73
C LEU A 82 -10.23 14.67 7.53
N THR A 83 -10.96 13.75 6.89
CA THR A 83 -12.06 13.03 7.55
C THR A 83 -11.63 11.69 8.13
N GLY A 84 -10.59 11.07 7.56
CA GLY A 84 -10.11 9.74 7.93
C GLY A 84 -11.11 8.61 7.66
N GLU A 85 -12.18 8.86 6.89
CA GLU A 85 -13.20 7.86 6.57
C GLU A 85 -12.88 7.14 5.25
N PRO A 86 -12.71 5.81 5.24
CA PRO A 86 -12.55 5.05 4.02
C PRO A 86 -13.86 4.95 3.24
N VAL A 87 -13.85 5.41 1.99
CA VAL A 87 -15.01 5.35 1.08
C VAL A 87 -14.71 4.42 -0.10
N PRO A 88 -15.62 3.50 -0.47
CA PRO A 88 -15.41 2.63 -1.64
C PRO A 88 -15.23 3.42 -2.94
N GLN A 89 -14.35 2.93 -3.80
CA GLN A 89 -14.10 3.44 -5.14
C GLN A 89 -13.93 2.28 -6.13
N ALA A 90 -14.39 2.46 -7.37
CA ALA A 90 -14.09 1.49 -8.43
C ALA A 90 -12.58 1.50 -8.74
N ALA A 91 -11.94 0.33 -8.71
CA ALA A 91 -10.57 0.21 -9.23
C ALA A 91 -10.65 0.09 -10.77
N PRO A 92 -9.87 0.87 -11.53
CA PRO A 92 -9.80 0.71 -12.98
C PRO A 92 -9.31 -0.70 -13.32
N SER A 93 -9.92 -1.32 -14.34
CA SER A 93 -9.59 -2.68 -14.81
C SER A 93 -8.17 -2.81 -15.39
N VAL A 94 -7.51 -1.68 -15.66
CA VAL A 94 -6.12 -1.61 -16.11
C VAL A 94 -5.44 -0.55 -15.26
N GLU A 95 -4.59 -0.99 -14.35
CA GLU A 95 -3.71 -0.10 -13.59
C GLU A 95 -2.67 0.49 -14.56
N ARG A 96 -2.89 1.74 -15.00
CA ARG A 96 -1.86 2.53 -15.68
C ARG A 96 -0.89 3.04 -14.64
N TRP A 97 0.04 2.20 -14.20
CA TRP A 97 1.22 2.76 -13.54
C TRP A 97 2.02 3.47 -14.63
N GLY A 98 2.43 4.71 -14.37
CA GLY A 98 3.42 5.37 -15.22
C GLY A 98 4.69 4.52 -15.29
N ASP A 99 5.55 4.80 -16.26
CA ASP A 99 6.73 4.01 -16.66
C ASP A 99 7.82 3.76 -15.57
N ARG A 100 7.52 3.94 -14.28
CA ARG A 100 8.43 3.80 -13.15
C ARG A 100 7.82 2.93 -12.05
N ILE A 101 7.76 1.65 -12.33
CA ILE A 101 7.39 0.61 -11.38
C ILE A 101 8.68 -0.05 -10.87
N LEU A 102 8.85 -0.14 -9.55
CA LEU A 102 9.87 -1.00 -8.94
C LEU A 102 9.19 -2.27 -8.43
N GLN A 103 9.54 -3.41 -9.01
CA GLN A 103 9.08 -4.73 -8.56
C GLN A 103 10.22 -5.44 -7.83
N PHE A 104 9.91 -6.01 -6.67
CA PHE A 104 10.85 -6.76 -5.87
C PHE A 104 10.24 -8.13 -5.53
N HIS A 105 10.95 -9.21 -5.87
CA HIS A 105 10.54 -10.58 -5.55
C HIS A 105 11.56 -11.18 -4.58
N ASP A 106 11.11 -11.52 -3.37
CA ASP A 106 11.93 -12.06 -2.26
C ASP A 106 13.25 -11.29 -2.03
N ALA A 107 13.21 -9.97 -2.22
CA ALA A 107 14.38 -9.12 -2.08
C ALA A 107 14.64 -8.82 -0.59
N PRO A 108 15.89 -8.96 -0.12
CA PRO A 108 16.26 -8.50 1.21
C PRO A 108 15.90 -7.01 1.40
N LEU A 109 15.45 -6.61 2.59
CA LEU A 109 15.05 -5.22 2.88
C LEU A 109 16.14 -4.20 2.50
N ALA A 110 17.41 -4.55 2.74
CA ALA A 110 18.56 -3.74 2.32
C ALA A 110 18.60 -3.48 0.80
N ARG A 111 18.14 -4.45 -0.01
CA ARG A 111 18.07 -4.32 -1.46
C ARG A 111 16.94 -3.40 -1.90
N VAL A 112 15.78 -3.51 -1.25
CA VAL A 112 14.64 -2.62 -1.48
C VAL A 112 15.02 -1.17 -1.18
N VAL A 113 15.61 -0.93 0.00
CA VAL A 113 16.06 0.41 0.43
C VAL A 113 17.08 1.01 -0.53
N ALA A 114 18.09 0.24 -0.94
CA ALA A 114 19.09 0.72 -1.89
C ALA A 114 18.46 1.14 -3.24
N THR A 115 17.51 0.35 -3.76
CA THR A 115 16.84 0.68 -5.03
C THR A 115 15.91 1.89 -4.89
N LEU A 116 15.25 2.08 -3.74
CA LEU A 116 14.44 3.27 -3.47
C LEU A 116 15.30 4.54 -3.44
N GLN A 117 16.46 4.51 -2.78
CA GLN A 117 17.39 5.64 -2.74
C GLN A 117 18.06 5.95 -4.09
N GLU A 118 18.12 4.98 -5.00
CA GLU A 118 18.66 5.16 -6.36
C GLU A 118 17.64 5.80 -7.31
N VAL A 119 16.38 5.40 -7.19
CA VAL A 119 15.30 5.80 -8.10
C VAL A 119 14.64 7.11 -7.64
N TYR A 120 14.61 7.33 -6.33
CA TYR A 120 14.07 8.51 -5.69
C TYR A 120 15.16 9.24 -4.90
N PRO A 121 15.18 10.58 -4.88
CA PRO A 121 16.16 11.36 -4.13
C PRO A 121 15.82 11.38 -2.62
N VAL A 122 15.75 10.20 -2.02
CA VAL A 122 15.42 9.98 -0.61
C VAL A 122 16.60 9.30 0.09
N ARG A 123 16.69 9.44 1.42
CA ARG A 123 17.67 8.76 2.26
C ARG A 123 16.92 7.97 3.32
N ILE A 124 17.21 6.68 3.42
CA ILE A 124 16.54 5.76 4.34
C ILE A 124 17.65 5.06 5.13
N ASP A 125 17.59 5.16 6.46
CA ASP A 125 18.54 4.51 7.36
C ASP A 125 17.92 3.21 7.91
N LEU A 126 18.72 2.15 8.05
CA LEU A 126 18.32 0.80 8.51
C LEU A 126 18.80 0.49 9.92
#